data_AF-A0AA41AQB2-F1
#
_entry.id   AF-A0AA41AQB2-F1
#
_cell.length_a   1.000
_cell.length_b   1.000
_cell.length_c   1.000
_cell.angle_alpha   90.00
_cell.angle_beta   90.00
_cell.angle_gamma   90.00
#
_symmetry.space_group_name_H-M   'P 1'
#
loop_
_entity.id
_entity.type
_entity.pdbx_description
1 polymer ?
#
loop_
_entity_poly.entity_id
_entity_poly.type
_entity_poly.pdbx_seq_one_letter_code
_entity_poly.pdbx_strand_id
1 'polypeptide(L)' 'MSGWTWAWIAWLGAFVAIEGKALFNKTKGDTLSEHVWKWFATQKVDNDPTGWVRLRRFTLLAFMAWLSVHFLTGGKF' A
#
# COMPACT_ATOMS: atom_id res chain seq x y z
N MET A 1 10.80 10.66 23.88
CA MET A 1 10.37 9.84 22.71
C MET A 1 11.51 8.93 22.31
N SER A 2 11.24 7.70 21.86
CA SER A 2 12.31 6.76 21.48
C SER A 2 12.87 7.09 20.07
N GLY A 3 14.06 6.60 19.74
CA GLY A 3 14.61 6.71 18.38
C GLY A 3 13.69 6.09 17.33
N TRP A 4 13.00 5.01 17.68
CA TRP A 4 11.97 4.39 16.83
C TRP A 4 10.79 5.31 16.55
N THR A 5 10.35 6.11 17.51
CA THR A 5 9.30 7.12 17.28
C THR A 5 9.74 8.13 16.22
N TRP A 6 10.97 8.62 16.31
CA TRP A 6 11.50 9.56 15.32
C TRP A 6 11.65 8.94 13.93
N ALA A 7 12.08 7.68 13.84
CA ALA A 7 12.14 6.95 12.58
C ALA A 7 10.75 6.86 11.92
N TRP A 8 9.70 6.54 12.68
CA TRP A 8 8.33 6.52 12.17
C TRP A 8 7.84 7.90 11.73
N ILE A 9 8.11 8.96 12.49
CA ILE A 9 7.75 10.34 12.12
C ILE A 9 8.45 10.74 10.82
N ALA A 10 9.75 10.48 10.70
CA ALA A 10 10.52 10.80 9.50
C ALA A 10 10.00 10.03 8.28
N TRP A 11 9.66 8.75 8.45
CA TRP A 11 9.09 7.93 7.40
C TRP A 11 7.71 8.45 6.95
N LEU A 12 6.80 8.76 7.87
CA LEU A 12 5.49 9.34 7.56
C LEU A 12 5.61 10.70 6.87
N GLY A 13 6.52 11.56 7.34
CA GLY A 13 6.81 12.85 6.71
C GLY A 13 7.32 12.68 5.28
N ALA A 14 8.25 11.75 5.06
CA ALA A 14 8.75 11.44 3.71
C ALA A 14 7.63 10.92 2.80
N PHE A 15 6.77 10.03 3.31
CA PHE A 15 5.63 9.52 2.57
C PHE A 15 4.71 10.65 2.09
N VAL A 16 4.30 11.55 3.00
CA VAL A 16 3.42 12.69 2.64
C VAL A 16 4.08 13.62 1.63
N ALA A 17 5.37 13.91 1.78
CA ALA A 17 6.09 14.79 0.86
C ALA A 17 6.20 14.20 -0.56
N ILE A 18 6.54 12.91 -0.66
CA ILE A 18 6.71 12.21 -1.94
C ILE A 18 5.35 12.02 -2.62
N GLU A 19 4.39 11.39 -1.92
CA GLU A 19 3.06 11.09 -2.48
C GLU A 19 2.30 12.38 -2.78
N GLY A 20 2.37 13.38 -1.89
CA GLY A 20 1.75 14.68 -2.09
C GLY A 20 2.26 15.34 -3.38
N LYS A 21 3.57 15.41 -3.57
CA LYS A 21 4.15 15.96 -4.81
C LYS A 21 3.75 15.15 -6.04
N ALA A 22 3.76 13.82 -5.96
CA ALA A 22 3.34 12.95 -7.05
C ALA A 22 1.88 13.19 -7.47
N LEU A 23 0.98 13.37 -6.49
CA LEU A 23 -0.43 13.68 -6.73
C LEU A 23 -0.62 15.04 -7.43
N PHE A 24 0.18 16.05 -7.11
CA PHE A 24 0.13 17.35 -7.79
C PHE A 24 0.73 17.31 -9.20
N ASN A 25 1.82 16.57 -9.38
CA ASN A 25 2.49 16.43 -10.68
C ASN A 25 1.69 15.59 -11.67
N LYS A 26 0.86 14.65 -11.19
CA LYS A 26 0.02 13.74 -12.00
C LYS A 26 0.79 12.96 -13.08
N THR A 27 2.09 12.78 -12.90
CA THR A 27 2.92 11.93 -13.75
C THR A 27 2.56 10.48 -13.48
N LYS A 28 2.29 9.71 -14.54
CA LYS A 28 1.97 8.28 -14.42
C LYS A 28 3.15 7.51 -13.84
N GLY A 29 2.89 6.73 -12.81
CA GLY A 29 3.86 5.85 -12.17
C GLY A 29 4.65 6.49 -11.03
N ASP A 30 4.35 7.73 -10.63
CA ASP A 30 5.07 8.41 -9.55
C ASP A 30 4.47 8.09 -8.16
N THR A 31 3.20 7.67 -8.09
CA THR A 31 2.51 7.46 -6.80
C THR A 31 2.77 6.06 -6.25
N LEU A 32 2.82 5.93 -4.93
CA LEU A 32 2.88 4.63 -4.25
C LEU A 32 1.66 3.77 -4.64
N SER A 33 0.48 4.38 -4.75
CA SER A 33 -0.76 3.69 -5.13
C SER A 33 -0.62 2.97 -6.49
N GLU A 34 -0.01 3.61 -7.49
CA GLU A 34 0.25 2.99 -8.79
C GLU A 34 1.24 1.82 -8.68
N HIS A 35 2.26 1.94 -7.84
CA HIS A 35 3.19 0.84 -7.57
C HIS A 35 2.48 -0.35 -6.91
N VAL A 36 1.65 -0.10 -5.90
CA VAL A 36 0.84 -1.14 -5.25
C VAL A 36 -0.06 -1.83 -6.28
N TRP A 37 -0.74 -1.07 -7.14
CA TRP A 37 -1.59 -1.67 -8.16
C TRP A 37 -0.82 -2.52 -9.16
N LYS A 38 0.38 -2.10 -9.54
CA LYS A 38 1.28 -2.86 -10.40
C LYS A 38 1.77 -4.14 -9.71
N TRP A 39 2.11 -4.09 -8.43
CA TRP A 39 2.57 -5.23 -7.64
C TRP A 39 1.48 -6.23 -7.28
N PHE A 40 0.21 -5.83 -7.27
CA PHE A 40 -0.90 -6.73 -6.96
C PHE A 40 -1.86 -6.97 -8.13
N ALA A 41 -1.52 -6.43 -9.31
CA ALA A 41 -2.29 -6.56 -10.54
C ALA A 41 -3.77 -6.17 -10.35
N THR A 42 -4.05 -5.11 -9.60
CA THR A 42 -5.42 -4.62 -9.35
C THR A 42 -5.95 -3.70 -10.45
N GLN A 43 -5.09 -3.33 -11.41
CA GLN A 43 -5.50 -2.61 -12.61
C GLN A 43 -6.41 -3.48 -13.48
N LYS A 44 -7.23 -2.83 -14.31
CA LYS A 44 -8.12 -3.51 -15.25
C LYS A 44 -7.30 -4.47 -16.12
N VAL A 45 -7.78 -5.71 -16.23
CA VAL A 45 -7.24 -6.71 -17.14
C VAL A 45 -8.30 -6.97 -18.20
N ASP A 46 -7.87 -7.02 -19.47
CA ASP A 46 -8.78 -7.23 -20.61
C ASP A 46 -9.23 -8.69 -20.74
N ASN A 47 -8.51 -9.61 -20.10
CA ASN A 47 -8.80 -11.05 -20.08
C ASN A 47 -9.11 -11.53 -18.66
N ASP A 48 -9.64 -12.74 -18.55
CA ASP A 48 -9.88 -13.38 -17.26
C ASP A 48 -8.59 -13.46 -16.42
N PRO A 49 -8.64 -13.09 -15.13
CA PRO A 49 -7.46 -13.10 -14.28
C PRO A 49 -6.98 -14.54 -14.04
N THR A 50 -5.72 -14.78 -14.40
CA THR A 50 -5.03 -16.06 -14.17
C THR A 50 -4.95 -16.39 -12.68
N GLY A 51 -4.67 -17.66 -12.34
CA GLY A 51 -4.49 -18.08 -10.95
C GLY A 51 -3.44 -17.26 -10.19
N TRP A 52 -2.36 -16.86 -10.86
CA TRP A 52 -1.31 -16.01 -10.28
C TRP A 52 -1.79 -14.58 -9.95
N VAL A 53 -2.61 -13.99 -10.82
CA VAL A 53 -3.23 -12.68 -10.57
C VAL A 53 -4.16 -12.76 -9.36
N ARG A 54 -4.99 -13.82 -9.29
CA ARG A 54 -5.89 -14.04 -8.17
C ARG A 54 -5.13 -14.18 -6.85
N LEU A 55 -4.02 -14.92 -6.84
CA LEU A 55 -3.18 -15.08 -5.65
C LEU A 55 -2.64 -13.74 -5.16
N ARG A 56 -2.05 -12.92 -6.04
CA ARG A 56 -1.52 -11.60 -5.66
C ARG A 56 -2.61 -10.71 -5.06
N ARG A 57 -3.78 -10.63 -5.71
CA ARG A 57 -4.92 -9.87 -5.20
C ARG A 57 -5.40 -10.38 -3.84
N PHE A 58 -5.47 -11.70 -3.67
CA PHE A 58 -5.85 -12.32 -2.40
C PHE A 58 -4.84 -12.01 -1.30
N THR A 59 -3.53 -12.06 -1.59
CA THR A 59 -2.49 -11.68 -0.63
C THR A 59 -2.63 -10.23 -0.17
N LEU A 60 -2.88 -9.30 -1.09
CA LEU A 60 -3.15 -7.90 -0.72
C LEU A 60 -4.39 -7.80 0.17
N LEU A 61 -5.48 -8.46 -0.21
CA LEU A 61 -6.73 -8.45 0.57
C LEU A 61 -6.51 -8.99 1.98
N ALA A 62 -5.87 -10.16 2.10
CA ALA A 62 -5.60 -10.80 3.38
C ALA A 62 -4.72 -9.91 4.27
N PHE A 63 -3.67 -9.31 3.70
CA PHE A 63 -2.81 -8.38 4.42
C PHE A 63 -3.57 -7.15 4.91
N MET A 64 -4.39 -6.51 4.06
CA MET A 64 -5.15 -5.33 4.44
C MET A 64 -6.21 -5.62 5.49
N ALA A 65 -6.89 -6.77 5.38
CA ALA A 65 -7.85 -7.24 6.37
C ALA A 65 -7.15 -7.48 7.72
N TRP A 66 -6.05 -8.22 7.71
CA TRP A 66 -5.25 -8.48 8.90
C TRP A 66 -4.73 -7.18 9.53
N LEU A 67 -4.12 -6.29 8.74
CA LEU A 67 -3.53 -5.03 9.22
C LEU A 67 -4.58 -4.14 9.89
N SER A 68 -5.78 -4.05 9.28
CA SER A 68 -6.89 -3.29 9.82
C SER A 68 -7.36 -3.87 11.16
N VAL A 69 -7.60 -5.18 11.22
CA VAL A 69 -7.99 -5.86 12.47
C VAL A 69 -6.90 -5.73 13.54
N HIS A 70 -5.64 -5.89 13.16
CA HIS A 70 -4.49 -5.81 14.06
C HIS A 70 -4.42 -4.42 14.71
N PHE A 71 -4.58 -3.34 13.95
CA PHE A 71 -4.61 -1.99 14.52
C PHE A 71 -5.86 -1.72 15.35
N LEU A 72 -7.04 -2.15 14.90
CA LEU A 72 -8.30 -1.92 15.64
C LEU A 72 -8.35 -2.67 16.97
N THR A 73 -7.68 -3.81 17.07
CA THR A 73 -7.69 -4.65 18.27
C THR A 73 -6.43 -4.50 19.13
N GLY A 74 -5.46 -3.69 18.69
CA GLY A 74 -4.16 -3.56 19.34
C GLY A 74 -3.34 -4.86 19.32
N GLY A 75 -3.53 -5.69 18.30
CA GLY A 75 -2.78 -6.92 18.08
C GLY A 75 -3.11 -8.06 19.05
N LYS A 76 -4.28 -8.02 19.68
CA LYS A 76 -4.71 -9.04 20.65
C LYS A 76 -5.37 -10.27 20.02
N PHE A 77 -5.69 -10.21 18.73
CA PHE A 77 -6.29 -11.28 17.95
C PHE A 77 -5.53 -11.48 16.63
#